data_AF-A0A956FSC0-F1
#
_entry.id   AF-A0A956FSC0-F1
#
_cell.length_a   1.000
_cell.length_b   1.000
_cell.length_c   1.000
_cell.angle_alpha   90.00
_cell.angle_beta   90.00
_cell.angle_gamma   90.00
#
_symmetry.space_group_name_H-M   'P 1'
#
loop_
_entity.id
_entity.type
_entity.pdbx_description
1 polymer ?
#
loop_
_entity_poly.entity_id
_entity_poly.type
_entity_poly.pdbx_seq_one_letter_code
_entity_poly.pdbx_strand_id
1 'polypeptide(L)'
;PNACNLCHLDRTLEWTAAQLERWYGIAAPTIDAEARGVAAGIAWALQGDAAQRALIAWHMGWEPALMASGARWEAPVLAVLLRDPYDAVRYIAGRSLARLPGYADLEYDYVAPSAEREAIAAEVERRWRAEGDHRREPELLRAADGGLDEAAFAALLRDRDERPIDLRE
;
A
#
# COMPACT_ATOMS: atom_id res chain seq x y z
N PRO A 1 1.55 11.41 6.02
CA PRO A 1 2.61 10.36 6.00
C PRO A 1 3.97 10.97 6.38
N ASN A 2 4.86 10.22 7.07
CA ASN A 2 6.20 10.70 7.42
C ASN A 2 7.25 10.25 6.37
N ALA A 3 8.37 10.97 6.27
CA ALA A 3 9.38 10.71 5.25
C ALA A 3 10.03 9.30 5.37
N CYS A 4 10.23 8.79 6.59
CA CYS A 4 10.83 7.47 6.81
C CYS A 4 9.98 6.38 6.17
N ASN A 5 8.67 6.38 6.43
CA ASN A 5 7.75 5.38 5.89
C ASN A 5 7.27 5.67 4.46
N LEU A 6 7.65 6.80 3.87
CA LEU A 6 7.49 7.04 2.43
C LEU A 6 8.62 6.41 1.60
N CYS A 7 9.79 6.18 2.20
CA CYS A 7 10.85 5.38 1.59
C CYS A 7 10.77 3.92 2.04
N HIS A 8 10.59 3.67 3.34
CA HIS A 8 10.46 2.36 3.95
C HIS A 8 8.99 1.98 4.14
N LEU A 9 8.30 1.80 3.01
CA LEU A 9 6.87 1.49 2.96
C LEU A 9 6.53 0.17 3.66
N ASP A 10 7.51 -0.72 3.79
CA ASP A 10 7.43 -2.03 4.45
C ASP A 10 7.61 -1.97 5.97
N ARG A 11 7.87 -0.80 6.55
CA ARG A 11 8.14 -0.65 7.98
C ARG A 11 6.96 -0.07 8.74
N THR A 12 6.83 -0.49 10.00
CA THR A 12 5.82 -0.01 10.94
C THR A 12 6.16 1.39 11.46
N LEU A 13 5.22 2.04 12.16
CA LEU A 13 5.52 3.27 12.90
C LEU A 13 6.42 3.02 14.10
N GLU A 14 6.35 1.83 14.70
CA GLU A 14 7.22 1.41 15.80
C GLU A 14 8.68 1.34 15.35
N TRP A 15 8.93 0.81 14.14
CA TRP A 15 10.27 0.84 13.54
C TRP A 15 10.76 2.29 13.43
N THR A 16 9.96 3.19 12.86
CA THR A 16 10.34 4.61 12.70
C THR A 16 10.66 5.26 14.04
N ALA A 17 9.82 5.04 15.06
CA ALA A 17 10.06 5.57 16.40
C ALA A 17 11.39 5.06 17.00
N ALA A 18 11.69 3.76 16.86
CA ALA A 18 12.94 3.18 17.32
C ALA A 18 14.17 3.76 16.60
N GLN A 19 14.07 4.05 15.30
CA GLN A 19 15.15 4.71 14.54
C GLN A 19 15.39 6.14 15.04
N LEU A 20 14.31 6.90 15.28
CA LEU A 20 14.38 8.27 15.76
C LEU A 20 14.95 8.35 17.18
N GLU A 21 14.57 7.44 18.07
CA GLU A 21 15.14 7.34 19.40
C GLU A 21 16.63 7.00 19.33
N ARG A 22 17.01 5.98 18.55
CA ARG A 22 18.40 5.54 18.46
C ARG A 22 19.33 6.59 17.85
N TRP A 23 18.88 7.31 16.82
CA TRP A 23 19.73 8.25 16.10
C TRP A 23 19.70 9.67 16.67
N TYR A 24 18.57 10.07 17.25
CA TYR A 24 18.34 11.48 17.64
C TYR A 24 17.87 11.64 19.09
N GLY A 25 17.68 10.56 19.85
CA GLY A 25 17.21 10.61 21.23
C GLY A 25 15.76 11.10 21.36
N ILE A 26 14.97 11.06 20.28
CA ILE A 26 13.57 11.44 20.28
C ILE A 26 12.77 10.30 20.92
N ALA A 27 12.16 10.55 22.08
CA ALA A 27 11.35 9.54 22.77
C ALA A 27 10.19 9.05 21.88
N ALA A 28 10.00 7.73 21.83
CA ALA A 28 8.90 7.13 21.09
C ALA A 28 7.55 7.61 21.65
N PRO A 29 6.63 8.10 20.81
CA PRO A 29 5.27 8.40 21.25
C PRO A 29 4.55 7.10 21.58
N THR A 30 3.43 7.19 22.31
CA THR A 30 2.51 6.07 22.43
C THR A 30 1.91 5.76 21.06
N ILE A 31 2.10 4.54 20.57
CA ILE A 31 1.57 4.06 19.28
C ILE A 31 0.49 3.00 19.57
N ASP A 32 -0.68 3.20 18.99
CA ASP A 32 -1.80 2.27 19.11
C ASP A 32 -1.42 0.87 18.63
N ALA A 33 -1.99 -0.16 19.26
CA ALA A 33 -1.62 -1.55 18.98
C ALA A 33 -1.80 -1.94 17.50
N GLU A 34 -2.84 -1.42 16.85
CA GLU A 34 -3.12 -1.64 15.43
C GLU A 34 -2.02 -1.05 14.53
N ALA A 35 -1.52 0.14 14.87
CA ALA A 35 -0.45 0.82 14.14
C ALA A 35 0.96 0.28 14.41
N ARG A 36 1.13 -0.58 15.43
CA ARG A 36 2.42 -1.23 15.75
C ARG A 36 2.69 -2.45 14.87
N GLY A 37 1.66 -3.21 14.52
CA GLY A 37 1.80 -4.50 13.85
C GLY A 37 1.80 -4.46 12.32
N VAL A 38 1.45 -3.32 11.71
CA VAL A 38 1.27 -3.20 10.26
C VAL A 38 2.23 -2.17 9.68
N ALA A 39 2.78 -2.45 8.51
CA ALA A 39 3.61 -1.51 7.78
C ALA A 39 2.81 -0.23 7.53
N ALA A 40 3.38 0.93 7.87
CA ALA A 40 2.68 2.21 7.85
C ALA A 40 2.20 2.56 6.43
N GLY A 41 2.95 2.16 5.40
CA GLY A 41 2.52 2.28 4.01
C GLY A 41 1.21 1.54 3.74
N ILE A 42 1.08 0.29 4.19
CA ILE A 42 -0.14 -0.50 4.01
C ILE A 42 -1.30 0.12 4.79
N ALA A 43 -1.10 0.47 6.06
CA ALA A 43 -2.15 1.09 6.87
C ALA A 43 -2.67 2.37 6.21
N TRP A 44 -1.79 3.28 5.78
CA TRP A 44 -2.20 4.52 5.11
C TRP A 44 -2.79 4.30 3.70
N ALA A 45 -2.37 3.28 2.97
CA ALA A 45 -2.99 2.93 1.68
C ALA A 45 -4.41 2.39 1.85
N LEU A 46 -4.69 1.65 2.92
CA LEU A 46 -5.97 0.96 3.07
C LEU A 46 -6.98 1.75 3.92
N GLN A 47 -6.51 2.37 5.01
CA GLN A 47 -7.33 3.13 5.96
C GLN A 47 -7.25 4.65 5.78
N GLY A 48 -6.15 5.17 5.25
CA GLY A 48 -5.90 6.61 5.20
C GLY A 48 -6.89 7.36 4.32
N ASP A 49 -6.90 8.68 4.47
CA ASP A 49 -7.68 9.57 3.62
C ASP A 49 -7.23 9.52 2.14
N ALA A 50 -8.02 10.04 1.21
CA ALA A 50 -7.71 9.93 -0.22
C ALA A 50 -6.35 10.52 -0.62
N ALA A 51 -5.89 11.59 0.06
CA ALA A 51 -4.59 12.19 -0.20
C ALA A 51 -3.45 11.30 0.31
N GLN A 52 -3.60 10.68 1.49
CA GLN A 52 -2.68 9.68 1.99
C GLN A 52 -2.59 8.48 1.02
N ARG A 53 -3.73 7.94 0.58
CA ARG A 53 -3.75 6.79 -0.35
C ARG A 53 -3.08 7.12 -1.67
N ALA A 54 -3.34 8.31 -2.24
CA ALA A 54 -2.67 8.79 -3.44
C ALA A 54 -1.15 8.89 -3.27
N LEU A 55 -0.68 9.47 -2.16
CA LEU A 55 0.75 9.57 -1.86
C LEU A 55 1.39 8.19 -1.71
N ILE A 56 0.77 7.27 -0.99
CA ILE A 56 1.33 5.93 -0.85
C ILE A 56 1.34 5.17 -2.17
N ALA A 57 0.25 5.23 -2.94
CA ALA A 57 0.19 4.64 -4.27
C ALA A 57 1.32 5.14 -5.16
N TRP A 58 1.63 6.44 -5.12
CA TRP A 58 2.76 7.01 -5.85
C TRP A 58 4.08 6.38 -5.41
N HIS A 59 4.33 6.33 -4.09
CA HIS A 59 5.57 5.81 -3.53
C HIS A 59 5.76 4.31 -3.81
N MET A 60 4.68 3.54 -3.91
CA MET A 60 4.70 2.12 -4.32
C MET A 60 5.12 1.87 -5.78
N GLY A 61 5.33 2.93 -6.58
CA GLY A 61 5.96 2.85 -7.89
C GLY A 61 7.21 3.72 -8.00
N TRP A 62 7.72 4.27 -6.90
CA TRP A 62 8.86 5.18 -6.91
C TRP A 62 10.15 4.41 -6.64
N GLU A 63 11.08 4.46 -7.60
CA GLU A 63 12.32 3.65 -7.60
C GLU A 63 13.09 3.69 -6.25
N PRO A 64 13.35 4.85 -5.61
CA PRO A 64 14.04 4.88 -4.32
C PRO A 64 13.29 4.17 -3.20
N ALA A 65 11.94 4.24 -3.18
CA ALA A 65 11.16 3.52 -2.20
C ALA A 65 11.21 2.01 -2.47
N LEU A 66 11.03 1.58 -3.72
CA LEU A 66 11.15 0.16 -4.11
C LEU A 66 12.52 -0.42 -3.71
N MET A 67 13.60 0.35 -3.88
CA MET A 67 14.94 -0.04 -3.46
C MET A 67 15.10 -0.10 -1.93
N ALA A 68 14.45 0.78 -1.19
CA ALA A 68 14.54 0.87 0.26
C ALA A 68 13.62 -0.11 1.01
N SER A 69 12.47 -0.44 0.42
CA SER A 69 11.48 -1.36 0.99
C SER A 69 11.54 -2.76 0.40
N GLY A 70 12.34 -3.00 -0.64
CA GLY A 70 12.20 -4.18 -1.50
C GLY A 70 10.96 -4.09 -2.37
N ALA A 71 10.89 -4.90 -3.44
CA ALA A 71 9.82 -4.89 -4.44
C ALA A 71 8.94 -6.15 -4.40
N ARG A 72 7.88 -6.17 -5.22
CA ARG A 72 6.90 -7.26 -5.47
C ARG A 72 5.83 -7.45 -4.41
N TRP A 73 5.92 -6.81 -3.26
CA TRP A 73 4.92 -6.96 -2.20
C TRP A 73 3.81 -5.89 -2.30
N GLU A 74 4.03 -4.85 -3.10
CA GLU A 74 3.14 -3.70 -3.33
C GLU A 74 1.96 -4.02 -4.23
N ALA A 75 2.13 -4.94 -5.20
CA ALA A 75 1.14 -5.31 -6.20
C ALA A 75 -0.26 -5.58 -5.61
N PRO A 76 -0.43 -6.40 -4.56
CA PRO A 76 -1.76 -6.62 -3.96
C PRO A 76 -2.36 -5.37 -3.29
N VAL A 77 -1.54 -4.47 -2.76
CA VAL A 77 -2.03 -3.20 -2.20
C VAL A 77 -2.50 -2.28 -3.34
N LEU A 78 -1.71 -2.18 -4.42
CA LEU A 78 -2.06 -1.41 -5.60
C LEU A 78 -3.32 -1.97 -6.29
N ALA A 79 -3.51 -3.30 -6.33
CA ALA A 79 -4.73 -3.95 -6.85
C ALA A 79 -6.00 -3.48 -6.11
N VAL A 80 -5.91 -3.33 -4.78
CA VAL A 80 -7.00 -2.76 -3.99
C VAL A 80 -7.26 -1.30 -4.37
N LEU A 81 -6.21 -0.52 -4.63
CA LEU A 81 -6.33 0.90 -4.99
C LEU A 81 -6.82 1.14 -6.44
N LEU A 82 -6.76 0.16 -7.33
CA LEU A 82 -7.47 0.21 -8.62
C LEU A 82 -8.99 0.31 -8.45
N ARG A 83 -9.49 0.00 -7.25
CA ARG A 83 -10.91 0.06 -6.91
C ARG A 83 -11.28 1.26 -6.04
N ASP A 84 -10.35 2.19 -5.83
CA ASP A 84 -10.58 3.37 -4.99
C ASP A 84 -11.76 4.23 -5.48
N PRO A 85 -12.58 4.81 -4.58
CA PRO A 85 -13.65 5.73 -4.98
C PRO A 85 -13.12 6.97 -5.72
N TYR A 86 -11.88 7.38 -5.51
CA TYR A 86 -11.29 8.55 -6.16
C TYR A 86 -10.48 8.19 -7.41
N ASP A 87 -10.86 8.78 -8.53
CA ASP A 87 -10.23 8.59 -9.84
C ASP A 87 -8.72 8.88 -9.81
N ALA A 88 -8.30 9.90 -9.06
CA ALA A 88 -6.89 10.25 -8.88
C ALA A 88 -6.09 9.12 -8.22
N VAL A 89 -6.63 8.48 -7.18
CA VAL A 89 -5.98 7.35 -6.50
C VAL A 89 -5.89 6.17 -7.47
N ARG A 90 -6.96 5.89 -8.21
CA ARG A 90 -6.99 4.82 -9.22
C ARG A 90 -5.95 5.01 -10.32
N TYR A 91 -5.86 6.23 -10.86
CA TYR A 91 -4.89 6.59 -11.88
C TYR A 91 -3.45 6.38 -11.38
N ILE A 92 -3.13 6.89 -10.18
CA ILE A 92 -1.80 6.76 -9.60
C ILE A 92 -1.48 5.28 -9.34
N ALA A 93 -2.43 4.51 -8.82
CA ALA A 93 -2.24 3.09 -8.55
C ALA A 93 -1.90 2.29 -9.81
N GLY A 94 -2.66 2.47 -10.90
CA GLY A 94 -2.36 1.83 -12.19
C GLY A 94 -0.99 2.23 -12.74
N ARG A 95 -0.66 3.53 -12.67
CA ARG A 95 0.63 4.06 -13.13
C ARG A 95 1.82 3.56 -12.30
N SER A 96 1.63 3.32 -11.02
CA SER A 96 2.66 2.75 -10.13
C SER A 96 2.81 1.26 -10.35
N LEU A 97 1.69 0.55 -10.54
CA LEU A 97 1.70 -0.87 -10.83
C LEU A 97 2.45 -1.19 -12.12
N ALA A 98 2.27 -0.39 -13.17
CA ALA A 98 3.01 -0.52 -14.43
C ALA A 98 4.54 -0.37 -14.30
N ARG A 99 5.05 0.16 -13.17
CA ARG A 99 6.49 0.22 -12.88
C ARG A 99 7.02 -1.01 -12.16
N LEU A 100 6.14 -1.87 -11.64
CA LEU A 100 6.55 -3.11 -10.99
C LEU A 100 6.94 -4.16 -12.04
N PRO A 101 7.95 -4.99 -11.76
CA PRO A 101 8.27 -6.14 -12.61
C PRO A 101 7.05 -7.04 -12.82
N GLY A 102 6.72 -7.37 -14.07
CA GLY A 102 5.60 -8.26 -14.42
C GLY A 102 4.25 -7.57 -14.71
N TYR A 103 4.20 -6.23 -14.65
CA TYR A 103 2.95 -5.46 -14.82
C TYR A 103 3.04 -4.34 -15.86
N ALA A 104 4.17 -4.20 -16.57
CA ALA A 104 4.35 -3.16 -17.58
C ALA A 104 3.40 -3.30 -18.79
N ASP A 105 2.89 -4.51 -19.01
CA ASP A 105 1.91 -4.87 -20.04
C ASP A 105 0.45 -4.76 -19.57
N LEU A 106 0.21 -4.35 -18.32
CA LEU A 106 -1.14 -4.26 -17.78
C LEU A 106 -1.90 -3.08 -18.38
N GLU A 107 -2.90 -3.38 -19.19
CA GLU A 107 -3.86 -2.38 -19.67
C GLU A 107 -4.90 -2.11 -18.58
N TYR A 108 -5.03 -0.84 -18.18
CA TYR A 108 -5.96 -0.42 -17.13
C TYR A 108 -6.53 0.97 -17.43
N ASP A 109 -7.84 1.04 -17.62
CA ASP A 109 -8.59 2.30 -17.66
C ASP A 109 -9.16 2.62 -16.26
N TYR A 110 -8.66 3.71 -15.68
CA TYR A 110 -9.05 4.13 -14.33
C TYR A 110 -10.46 4.75 -14.27
N VAL A 111 -11.05 5.14 -15.39
CA VAL A 111 -12.45 5.63 -15.44
C VAL A 111 -13.42 4.56 -15.96
N ALA A 112 -12.95 3.35 -16.24
CA ALA A 112 -13.78 2.24 -16.65
C ALA A 112 -14.83 1.86 -15.58
N PRO A 113 -15.93 1.19 -16.00
CA PRO A 113 -16.92 0.65 -15.08
C PRO A 113 -16.29 -0.23 -13.97
N SER A 114 -16.92 -0.26 -12.79
CA SER A 114 -16.37 -0.97 -11.62
C SER A 114 -16.06 -2.44 -11.91
N ALA A 115 -16.92 -3.14 -12.65
CA ALA A 115 -16.73 -4.55 -13.00
C ALA A 115 -15.43 -4.80 -13.80
N GLU A 116 -15.06 -3.88 -14.69
CA GLU A 116 -13.81 -3.98 -15.45
C GLU A 116 -12.59 -3.76 -14.55
N ARG A 117 -12.66 -2.73 -13.68
CA ARG A 117 -11.59 -2.45 -12.71
C ARG A 117 -11.43 -3.60 -11.70
N GLU A 118 -12.52 -4.24 -11.30
CA GLU A 118 -12.51 -5.43 -10.45
C GLU A 118 -11.86 -6.63 -11.15
N ALA A 119 -12.14 -6.84 -12.44
CA ALA A 119 -11.51 -7.89 -13.23
C ALA A 119 -10.00 -7.69 -13.35
N ILE A 120 -9.54 -6.44 -13.55
CA ILE A 120 -8.12 -6.10 -13.58
C ILE A 120 -7.48 -6.30 -12.19
N ALA A 121 -8.11 -5.83 -11.11
CA ALA A 121 -7.60 -6.05 -9.75
C ALA A 121 -7.44 -7.56 -9.44
N ALA A 122 -8.42 -8.39 -9.83
CA ALA A 122 -8.34 -9.83 -9.68
C ALA A 122 -7.24 -10.47 -10.56
N GLU A 123 -6.97 -9.95 -11.75
CA GLU A 123 -5.84 -10.38 -12.57
C GLU A 123 -4.50 -10.07 -11.90
N VAL A 124 -4.34 -8.88 -11.33
CA VAL A 124 -3.13 -8.49 -10.60
C VAL A 124 -2.89 -9.41 -9.41
N GLU A 125 -3.94 -9.73 -8.64
CA GLU A 125 -3.83 -10.68 -7.52
C GLU A 125 -3.47 -12.09 -7.99
N ARG A 126 -4.01 -12.56 -9.12
CA ARG A 126 -3.65 -13.87 -9.71
C ARG A 126 -2.19 -13.90 -10.17
N ARG A 127 -1.74 -12.88 -10.91
CA ARG A 127 -0.34 -12.76 -11.37
C ARG A 127 0.60 -12.77 -10.20
N TRP A 128 0.32 -11.95 -9.19
CA TRP A 128 1.11 -11.87 -7.97
C TRP A 128 1.23 -13.25 -7.31
N ARG A 129 0.11 -13.92 -6.99
CA ARG A 129 0.14 -15.27 -6.35
C ARG A 129 0.92 -16.32 -7.16
N ALA A 130 0.94 -16.20 -8.49
CA ALA A 130 1.67 -17.14 -9.36
C ALA A 130 3.20 -16.96 -9.32
N GLU A 131 3.72 -15.81 -8.86
CA GLU A 131 5.16 -15.57 -8.72
C GLU A 131 5.80 -16.44 -7.62
N GLY A 132 5.01 -16.86 -6.61
CA GLY A 132 5.35 -17.93 -5.65
C GLY A 132 6.41 -17.61 -4.59
N ASP A 133 7.29 -16.64 -4.84
CA ASP A 133 8.31 -16.17 -3.91
C ASP A 133 8.00 -14.75 -3.42
N HIS A 134 7.29 -14.69 -2.30
CA HIS A 134 6.89 -13.44 -1.66
C HIS A 134 7.49 -13.29 -0.28
N ARG A 135 7.78 -12.04 0.05
CA ARG A 135 8.04 -11.56 1.40
C ARG A 135 6.92 -12.00 2.36
N ARG A 136 7.30 -12.50 3.54
CA ARG A 136 6.42 -13.16 4.54
C ARG A 136 6.38 -12.42 5.87
N GLU A 137 6.99 -11.25 5.94
CA GLU A 137 7.01 -10.43 7.14
C GLU A 137 5.56 -10.11 7.58
N PRO A 138 5.22 -10.30 8.86
CA PRO A 138 3.85 -10.15 9.34
C PRO A 138 3.32 -8.73 9.16
N GLU A 139 4.19 -7.71 9.22
CA GLU A 139 3.81 -6.32 8.98
C GLU A 139 3.31 -6.06 7.55
N LEU A 140 3.57 -6.96 6.61
CA LEU A 140 3.06 -6.91 5.23
C LEU A 140 1.70 -7.60 5.06
N LEU A 141 1.04 -7.99 6.17
CA LEU A 141 -0.26 -8.66 6.19
C LEU A 141 -0.26 -9.93 5.35
N ARG A 142 0.68 -10.81 5.68
CA ARG A 142 0.89 -12.10 5.02
C ARG A 142 0.27 -13.22 5.83
N ALA A 143 -0.47 -14.08 5.15
CA ALA A 143 -0.97 -15.32 5.72
C ALA A 143 0.15 -16.37 5.84
N ALA A 144 -0.06 -17.38 6.67
CA ALA A 144 0.94 -18.44 6.92
C ALA A 144 1.32 -19.24 5.67
N ASP A 145 0.42 -19.34 4.68
CA ASP A 145 0.66 -19.98 3.40
C ASP A 145 1.51 -19.13 2.43
N GLY A 146 1.80 -17.87 2.78
CA GLY A 146 2.50 -16.90 1.94
C GLY A 146 1.59 -16.03 1.08
N GLY A 147 0.27 -16.24 1.16
CA GLY A 147 -0.75 -15.39 0.57
C GLY A 147 -0.98 -14.09 1.35
N LEU A 148 -2.01 -13.34 0.94
CA LEU A 148 -2.49 -12.18 1.69
C LEU A 148 -3.34 -12.64 2.87
N ASP A 149 -3.18 -11.95 4.00
CA ASP A 149 -4.18 -11.99 5.07
C ASP A 149 -5.39 -11.14 4.64
N GLU A 150 -6.32 -11.77 3.91
CA GLU A 150 -7.52 -11.12 3.39
C GLU A 150 -8.41 -10.56 4.50
N ALA A 151 -8.44 -11.20 5.67
CA ALA A 151 -9.22 -10.75 6.81
C ALA A 151 -8.65 -9.46 7.40
N ALA A 152 -7.32 -9.38 7.54
CA ALA A 152 -6.63 -8.17 7.98
C ALA A 152 -6.77 -7.03 6.96
N PHE A 153 -6.58 -7.30 5.66
CA PHE A 153 -6.82 -6.31 4.60
C PHE A 153 -8.25 -5.78 4.65
N ALA A 154 -9.25 -6.67 4.77
CA ALA A 154 -10.65 -6.29 4.85
C ALA A 154 -10.96 -5.49 6.12
N ALA A 155 -10.28 -5.75 7.24
CA ALA A 155 -10.42 -4.96 8.45
C ALA A 155 -9.96 -3.52 8.23
N LEU A 156 -8.75 -3.34 7.68
CA LEU A 156 -8.23 -2.01 7.36
C LEU A 156 -9.15 -1.28 6.36
N LEU A 157 -9.68 -1.97 5.36
CA LEU A 157 -10.60 -1.35 4.40
C LEU A 157 -11.94 -0.91 5.01
N ARG A 158 -12.46 -1.62 6.02
CA ARG A 158 -13.69 -1.21 6.71
C ARG A 158 -13.53 0.09 7.47
N ASP A 159 -12.32 0.35 7.97
CA ASP A 159 -11.99 1.55 8.74
C ASP A 159 -11.40 2.67 7.86
N ARG A 160 -11.56 2.58 6.54
CA ARG A 160 -11.09 3.58 5.59
C ARG A 160 -11.76 4.92 5.81
N ASP A 161 -10.94 5.98 5.82
CA ASP A 161 -11.43 7.34 5.80
C ASP A 161 -12.00 7.69 4.42
N GLU A 162 -13.34 7.72 4.37
CA GLU A 162 -14.13 8.08 3.18
C GLU A 162 -14.59 9.54 3.19
N ARG A 163 -14.08 10.39 4.11
CA ARG A 163 -14.46 11.80 4.13
C ARG A 163 -14.15 12.45 2.78
N PRO A 164 -15.10 13.19 2.18
CA PRO A 164 -14.85 13.96 0.98
C PRO A 164 -13.67 14.91 1.16
N ILE A 165 -12.66 14.81 0.29
CA ILE A 165 -11.55 15.77 0.23
C ILE A 165 -11.78 16.72 -0.95
N ASP A 166 -11.87 18.01 -0.65
CA ASP A 166 -11.82 19.08 -1.64
C ASP A 166 -10.35 19.52 -1.79
N LEU A 167 -9.68 19.04 -2.84
CA LEU A 167 -8.35 19.52 -3.20
C LEU A 167 -8.55 20.79 -4.03
N ARG A 168 -8.46 21.94 -3.37
CA ARG A 168 -8.46 23.23 -4.07
C ARG A 168 -7.13 23.39 -4.81
N GLU A 169 -7.22 23.44 -6.13
CA GLU A 169 -6.13 23.82 -7.04
C GLU A 169 -5.81 25.32 -6.93
#